data_AF-A0A099WZQ6-F1
#
_entry.id   AF-A0A099WZQ6-F1
#
_cell.length_a   1.000
_cell.length_b   1.000
_cell.length_c   1.000
_cell.angle_alpha   90.00
_cell.angle_beta   90.00
_cell.angle_gamma   90.00
#
_symmetry.space_group_name_H-M   'P 1'
#
loop_
_entity.id
_entity.type
_entity.pdbx_description
1 polymer ?
#
loop_
_entity_poly.entity_id
_entity_poly.type
_entity_poly.pdbx_seq_one_letter_code
_entity_poly.pdbx_strand_id
1 'polypeptide(L)'
;MFSVIACLFAGILVGYLCRRRNLRRINLLITFLVWILVFLLGVEVGGNREVISALPRLGLDASLIAIAGVMGSAVFAKLLWRFLNRSIDSDAKAHDQERGF
;
A
#
# COMPACT_ATOMS: atom_id res chain seq x y z
N MET A 1 -0.44 23.13 3.84
CA MET A 1 0.44 21.95 3.65
C MET A 1 1.24 21.64 4.91
N PHE A 2 2.02 22.58 5.46
CA PHE A 2 2.75 22.38 6.72
C PHE A 2 1.87 22.00 7.92
N SER A 3 0.67 22.58 8.07
CA SER A 3 -0.23 22.20 9.16
C SER A 3 -0.70 20.75 9.09
N VAL A 4 -0.85 20.20 7.88
CA VAL A 4 -1.22 18.79 7.68
C VAL A 4 -0.06 17.89 8.08
N ILE A 5 1.17 18.28 7.71
CA ILE A 5 2.40 17.56 8.09
C ILE A 5 2.60 17.60 9.61
N ALA A 6 2.43 18.77 10.24
CA ALA A 6 2.53 18.93 11.69
C ALA A 6 1.46 18.11 12.43
N CYS A 7 0.24 18.07 11.92
CA CYS A 7 -0.84 17.27 12.49
C CYS A 7 -0.57 15.77 12.37
N LEU A 8 0.03 15.32 11.24
CA LEU A 8 0.45 13.93 11.05
C LEU A 8 1.56 13.54 12.03
N PHE A 9 2.57 14.41 12.21
CA PHE A 9 3.61 14.20 13.21
C PHE A 9 3.06 14.14 14.63
N ALA A 10 2.13 15.04 14.98
CA ALA A 10 1.46 15.01 16.27
C ALA A 10 0.68 13.71 16.48
N GLY A 11 -0.05 13.24 15.46
CA GLY A 11 -0.78 11.97 15.51
C GLY A 11 0.14 10.76 15.74
N ILE A 12 1.30 10.72 15.07
CA ILE A 12 2.30 9.66 15.27
C ILE A 12 2.88 9.70 16.69
N LEU A 13 3.20 10.89 17.20
CA LEU A 13 3.77 11.06 18.54
C LEU A 13 2.78 10.63 19.63
N VAL A 14 1.51 11.04 19.50
CA VAL A 14 0.42 10.64 20.39
C VAL A 14 0.18 9.13 20.31
N GLY A 15 0.16 8.56 19.10
CA GLY A 15 0.02 7.12 18.88
C GLY A 15 1.19 6.31 19.47
N TYR A 16 2.42 6.84 19.40
CA TYR A 16 3.60 6.22 19.97
C TYR A 16 3.59 6.25 21.51
N LEU A 17 3.21 7.38 22.12
CA LEU A 17 3.13 7.52 23.57
C LEU A 17 2.03 6.61 24.18
N CYS A 18 0.92 6.42 23.47
CA CYS A 18 -0.16 5.51 23.88
C CYS A 18 0.15 4.02 23.66
N ARG A 19 1.23 3.65 22.94
CA ARG A 19 1.57 2.26 22.58
C ARG A 19 1.91 1.34 23.77
N ARG A 20 2.20 1.91 24.94
CA ARG A 20 2.67 1.16 26.12
C ARG A 20 1.57 0.48 26.93
N ARG A 21 0.29 0.80 26.70
CA ARG A 21 -0.87 0.11 27.33
C ARG A 21 -1.35 -0.99 26.39
N ASN A 22 -1.74 -2.16 26.89
CA ASN A 22 -2.20 -3.29 26.06
C ASN A 22 -3.36 -2.89 25.11
N LEU A 23 -3.02 -2.52 23.86
CA LEU A 23 -3.89 -1.84 22.88
C LEU A 23 -4.82 -2.78 22.11
N ARG A 24 -4.99 -4.04 22.53
CA ARG A 24 -5.83 -5.00 21.79
C ARG A 24 -7.26 -4.51 21.56
N ARG A 25 -7.81 -3.72 22.51
CA ARG A 25 -9.12 -3.06 22.34
C ARG A 25 -9.10 -1.85 21.40
N ILE A 26 -8.00 -1.10 21.36
CA ILE A 26 -7.86 0.08 20.50
C ILE A 26 -7.73 -0.35 19.04
N ASN A 27 -6.99 -1.42 18.76
CA ASN A 27 -6.97 -2.00 17.41
C ASN A 27 -8.38 -2.43 16.96
N LEU A 28 -9.11 -3.13 17.83
CA LEU A 28 -10.51 -3.52 17.56
C LEU A 28 -11.41 -2.31 17.32
N LEU A 29 -11.25 -1.25 18.11
CA LEU A 29 -12.00 0.00 17.97
C LEU A 29 -11.69 0.70 16.64
N ILE A 30 -10.41 0.76 16.23
CA ILE A 30 -10.00 1.34 14.95
C ILE A 30 -10.59 0.53 13.79
N THR A 31 -10.46 -0.80 13.82
CA THR A 31 -11.04 -1.66 12.79
C THR A 31 -12.56 -1.47 12.70
N PHE A 32 -13.25 -1.39 13.84
CA PHE A 32 -14.69 -1.15 13.88
C PHE A 32 -15.06 0.24 13.33
N LEU A 33 -14.28 1.27 13.67
CA LEU A 33 -14.48 2.63 13.19
C LEU A 33 -14.23 2.75 11.68
N VAL A 34 -13.20 2.10 11.16
CA VAL A 34 -12.93 1.99 9.71
C VAL A 34 -14.10 1.30 9.03
N TRP A 35 -14.62 0.22 9.61
CA TRP A 35 -15.76 -0.50 9.06
C TRP A 35 -17.01 0.39 8.97
N ILE A 36 -17.31 1.14 10.03
CA ILE A 36 -18.41 2.12 10.05
C ILE A 36 -18.17 3.22 9.01
N LEU A 37 -16.96 3.76 8.92
CA LEU A 37 -16.64 4.86 8.00
C LEU A 37 -16.77 4.41 6.54
N VAL A 38 -16.27 3.22 6.21
CA VAL A 38 -16.40 2.62 4.87
C VAL A 38 -17.85 2.29 4.57
N PHE A 39 -18.62 1.81 5.55
CA PHE A 39 -20.05 1.58 5.39
C PHE A 39 -20.81 2.89 5.10
N LEU A 40 -20.56 3.94 5.88
CA LEU A 40 -21.19 5.24 5.72
C LEU A 40 -20.84 5.85 4.35
N LEU A 41 -19.58 5.74 3.95
CA LEU A 41 -19.12 6.13 2.62
C LEU A 41 -19.86 5.35 1.51
N GLY A 42 -20.05 4.05 1.69
CA GLY A 42 -20.81 3.21 0.76
C GLY A 42 -22.27 3.67 0.61
N VAL A 43 -22.91 4.07 1.71
CA VAL A 43 -24.28 4.61 1.71
C VAL A 43 -24.34 5.97 1.01
N GLU A 44 -23.40 6.88 1.30
CA GLU A 44 -23.33 8.21 0.65
C GLU A 44 -23.12 8.08 -0.87
N VAL A 45 -22.21 7.20 -1.28
CA VAL A 45 -21.91 6.91 -2.69
C VAL A 45 -23.10 6.20 -3.37
N GLY A 46 -23.77 5.28 -2.67
CA GLY A 46 -24.90 4.50 -3.18
C GLY A 46 -26.21 5.29 -3.31
N GLY A 47 -26.42 6.32 -2.49
CA GLY A 47 -27.60 7.18 -2.53
C GLY A 47 -27.58 8.24 -3.62
N ASN A 48 -26.41 8.53 -4.21
CA ASN A 48 -26.26 9.58 -5.20
C ASN A 48 -26.38 9.03 -6.63
N ARG A 49 -27.46 9.40 -7.34
CA ARG A 49 -27.71 8.99 -8.74
C ARG A 49 -26.61 9.43 -9.71
N GLU A 50 -25.96 10.55 -9.46
CA GLU A 50 -24.84 11.04 -10.28
C GLU A 50 -23.62 10.11 -10.14
N VAL A 51 -23.32 9.71 -8.90
CA VAL A 51 -22.23 8.76 -8.63
C VAL A 51 -22.58 7.36 -9.16
N ILE A 52 -23.82 6.89 -8.98
CA ILE A 52 -24.26 5.57 -9.47
C ILE A 52 -24.22 5.45 -11.00
N SER A 53 -24.53 6.53 -11.71
CA SER A 53 -24.51 6.56 -13.17
C SER A 53 -23.09 6.73 -13.73
N ALA A 54 -22.20 7.36 -12.97
CA ALA A 54 -20.78 7.45 -13.28
C ALA A 54 -19.99 6.19 -12.89
N LEU A 55 -20.46 5.39 -11.92
CA LEU A 55 -19.80 4.16 -11.43
C LEU A 55 -19.42 3.17 -12.55
N PRO A 56 -20.27 2.88 -13.57
CA PRO A 56 -19.86 2.03 -14.67
C PRO A 56 -18.67 2.58 -15.47
N ARG A 57 -18.64 3.90 -15.70
CA ARG A 57 -17.56 4.57 -16.44
C ARG A 57 -16.29 4.67 -15.60
N LEU A 58 -16.41 5.13 -14.36
CA LEU A 58 -15.33 5.21 -13.37
C LEU A 58 -14.77 3.83 -13.03
N GLY A 59 -15.64 2.82 -12.96
CA GLY A 59 -15.26 1.43 -12.67
C GLY A 59 -14.47 0.82 -13.81
N LEU A 60 -14.85 1.07 -15.07
CA LEU A 60 -14.08 0.64 -16.23
C LEU A 60 -12.70 1.32 -16.27
N ASP A 61 -12.64 2.65 -16.13
CA ASP A 61 -11.38 3.39 -16.10
C ASP A 61 -10.48 2.92 -14.94
N ALA A 62 -11.03 2.77 -13.74
CA ALA A 62 -10.30 2.29 -12.56
C ALA A 62 -9.84 0.84 -12.74
N SER A 63 -10.65 -0.04 -13.33
CA SER A 63 -10.27 -1.43 -13.57
C SER A 63 -9.10 -1.54 -14.55
N LEU A 64 -9.09 -0.72 -15.61
CA LEU A 64 -8.01 -0.68 -16.58
C LEU A 64 -6.72 -0.19 -15.93
N ILE A 65 -6.79 0.87 -15.13
CA ILE A 65 -5.65 1.41 -14.38
C ILE A 65 -5.14 0.39 -13.36
N ALA A 66 -6.02 -0.30 -12.64
CA ALA A 66 -5.65 -1.32 -11.66
C ALA A 66 -4.92 -2.49 -12.31
N ILE A 67 -5.44 -3.03 -13.42
CA ILE A 67 -4.81 -4.13 -14.17
C ILE A 67 -3.45 -3.67 -14.70
N ALA A 68 -3.37 -2.48 -15.30
CA ALA A 68 -2.12 -1.93 -15.81
C ALA A 68 -1.09 -1.74 -14.68
N GLY A 69 -1.51 -1.25 -13.52
CA GLY A 69 -0.66 -1.06 -12.35
C GLY A 69 -0.14 -2.37 -11.75
N VAL A 70 -1.01 -3.38 -11.62
CA VAL A 70 -0.62 -4.71 -11.13
C VAL A 70 0.33 -5.39 -12.10
N MET A 71 0.03 -5.35 -13.40
CA MET A 71 0.90 -5.90 -14.45
C MET A 71 2.25 -5.18 -14.48
N GLY A 72 2.25 -3.84 -14.41
CA GLY A 72 3.47 -3.04 -14.36
C GLY A 72 4.33 -3.38 -13.14
N SER A 73 3.72 -3.46 -11.96
CA SER A 73 4.41 -3.82 -10.71
C SER A 73 5.00 -5.24 -10.77
N ALA A 74 4.23 -6.22 -11.26
CA ALA A 74 4.69 -7.59 -11.41
C ALA A 74 5.84 -7.72 -12.42
N VAL A 75 5.76 -7.01 -13.55
CA VAL A 75 6.83 -6.98 -14.56
C VAL A 75 8.10 -6.35 -13.98
N PHE A 76 7.98 -5.23 -13.28
CA PHE A 76 9.14 -4.58 -12.63
C PHE A 76 9.76 -5.45 -11.54
N ALA A 77 8.95 -6.09 -10.71
CA ALA A 77 9.44 -7.02 -9.69
C ALA A 77 10.22 -8.20 -10.34
N LYS A 78 9.70 -8.75 -11.43
CA LYS A 78 10.37 -9.82 -12.19
C LYS A 78 11.65 -9.34 -12.87
N LEU A 79 11.66 -8.12 -13.39
CA LEU A 79 12.84 -7.50 -13.99
C LEU A 79 13.93 -7.30 -12.93
N LEU A 80 13.57 -6.75 -11.78
CA LEU A 80 14.47 -6.54 -10.64
C LEU A 80 15.06 -7.86 -10.15
N TRP A 81 14.24 -8.91 -10.00
CA TRP A 81 14.71 -10.24 -9.61
C TRP A 81 15.73 -10.80 -10.59
N ARG A 82 15.52 -10.63 -11.91
CA ARG A 82 16.48 -11.08 -12.93
C ARG A 82 17.78 -10.29 -12.91
N PHE A 83 17.72 -8.98 -12.68
CA PHE A 83 18.93 -8.15 -12.56
C PHE A 83 19.72 -8.53 -11.31
N LEU A 84 19.05 -8.72 -10.18
CA LEU A 84 19.71 -9.06 -8.92
C LEU A 84 20.30 -10.49 -8.93
N ASN A 85 19.61 -11.46 -9.52
CA ASN A 85 20.16 -12.82 -9.64
C ASN A 85 21.38 -12.85 -10.58
N ARG A 86 21.42 -11.99 -11.61
CA ARG A 86 22.60 -11.84 -12.48
C ARG A 86 23.79 -11.21 -11.76
N SER A 87 23.58 -10.26 -10.85
CA SER A 87 24.68 -9.69 -10.07
C SER A 87 25.22 -10.69 -9.05
N ILE A 88 24.35 -11.45 -8.38
CA ILE A 88 24.78 -12.46 -7.39
C ILE A 88 25.59 -13.61 -8.05
N ASP A 89 25.17 -14.10 -9.22
CA ASP A 89 25.92 -15.13 -9.96
C ASP A 89 27.27 -14.60 -10.50
N SER A 90 27.38 -13.28 -10.74
CA SER A 90 28.62 -12.67 -11.22
C SER A 90 29.63 -12.51 -10.09
N ASP A 91 29.18 -12.16 -8.88
CA ASP A 91 30.04 -12.10 -7.67
C ASP A 91 30.45 -13.51 -7.19
N ALA A 92 29.58 -14.51 -7.33
CA ALA A 92 29.91 -15.89 -6.96
C ALA A 92 31.02 -16.51 -7.82
N LYS A 93 31.08 -16.16 -9.12
CA LYS A 93 32.13 -16.64 -10.03
C LYS A 93 33.46 -15.91 -9.87
N ALA A 94 33.43 -14.64 -9.45
CA ALA A 94 34.65 -13.87 -9.17
C ALA A 94 35.39 -14.41 -7.93
N HIS A 95 34.66 -14.82 -6.89
CA HIS A 95 35.26 -15.36 -5.65
C HIS A 95 35.79 -16.79 -5.76
N ASP A 96 35.25 -17.62 -6.67
CA ASP A 96 35.75 -18.99 -6.90
C ASP A 96 37.01 -19.01 -7.78
N GLN A 97 37.14 -18.03 -8.69
CA GLN A 97 38.34 -17.83 -9.53
C GLN A 97 39.58 -17.41 -8.70
N GLU A 98 39.41 -16.66 -7.60
CA GLU A 98 40.50 -16.22 -6.72
C GLU A 98 40.95 -17.27 -5.69
N ARG A 99 40.15 -18.31 -5.42
CA ARG A 99 40.52 -19.41 -4.49
C ARG A 99 41.07 -20.67 -5.18
N GLY A 100 41.04 -20.70 -6.51
CA GLY A 100 41.53 -21.80 -7.34
C GLY A 100 42.95 -21.62 -7.90
N PHE A 101 43.69 -20.61 -7.43
CA PHE A 101 45.12 -20.41 -7.72
C PHE A 101 45.97 -20.59 -6.47
#